data_AF-A0A7V2XGC3-F1
#
_entry.id   AF-A0A7V2XGC3-F1
#
_cell.length_a   1.000
_cell.length_b   1.000
_cell.length_c   1.000
_cell.angle_alpha   90.00
_cell.angle_beta   90.00
_cell.angle_gamma   90.00
#
_symmetry.space_group_name_H-M   'P 1'
#
loop_
_entity.id
_entity.type
_entity.pdbx_description
1 polymer ?
#
loop_
_entity_poly.entity_id
_entity_poly.type
_entity_poly.pdbx_seq_one_letter_code
_entity_poly.pdbx_strand_id
1 'polypeptide(L)'
;MILPKAAGGTYCCGFTFAVAMRMAASRGLLADKAVEQVQRFQREWFGATPASREKQCVTATENLGIGRQVSLEHARPGDFIQFWRANGTGHSVVLLRLLRRDGKLVGLEYRSSQGTTNGIGTRIEHFADSAPRGTILRARAYACRLSASP
;
A
#
# COMPACT_ATOMS: atom_id res chain seq x y z
N MET A 1 23.08 0.26 0.19
CA MET A 1 21.81 -0.42 -0.15
C MET A 1 21.24 -1.01 1.13
N ILE A 2 20.02 -0.64 1.50
CA ILE A 2 19.41 -0.97 2.79
C ILE A 2 18.33 -2.00 2.49
N LEU A 3 18.59 -3.24 2.88
CA LEU A 3 17.94 -4.51 2.50
C LEU A 3 18.52 -5.20 1.25
N PRO A 4 18.93 -6.47 1.35
CA PRO A 4 19.31 -7.28 0.21
C PRO A 4 18.09 -7.60 -0.68
N LYS A 5 18.35 -7.80 -1.97
CA LYS A 5 17.33 -8.25 -2.95
C LYS A 5 16.73 -9.59 -2.47
N ALA A 6 15.41 -9.63 -2.30
CA ALA A 6 14.71 -10.89 -2.01
C ALA A 6 14.87 -11.87 -3.19
N ALA A 7 15.10 -13.15 -2.88
CA ALA A 7 15.34 -14.21 -3.87
C ALA A 7 14.17 -14.42 -4.87
N GLY A 8 12.95 -14.05 -4.47
CA GLY A 8 11.81 -13.82 -5.35
C GLY A 8 11.41 -12.35 -5.26
N GLY A 9 11.35 -11.65 -6.40
CA GLY A 9 11.17 -10.21 -6.42
C GLY A 9 9.99 -9.72 -5.58
N THR A 10 10.26 -8.83 -4.63
CA THR A 10 9.26 -8.04 -3.90
C THR A 10 8.75 -6.91 -4.78
N TYR A 11 8.17 -7.26 -5.93
CA TYR A 11 7.82 -6.34 -7.00
C TYR A 11 6.87 -5.23 -6.52
N CYS A 12 5.84 -5.59 -5.77
CA CYS A 12 4.77 -4.67 -5.40
C CYS A 12 5.17 -3.64 -4.33
N CYS A 13 5.73 -4.07 -3.19
CA CYS A 13 6.14 -3.15 -2.13
C CYS A 13 7.36 -2.31 -2.52
N GLY A 14 8.27 -2.82 -3.34
CA GLY A 14 9.37 -2.03 -3.90
C GLY A 14 8.86 -0.90 -4.80
N PHE A 15 7.91 -1.20 -5.69
CA PHE A 15 7.28 -0.19 -6.54
C PHE A 15 6.54 0.87 -5.71
N THR A 16 5.66 0.46 -4.80
CA THR A 16 4.89 1.42 -3.99
C THR A 16 5.77 2.23 -3.05
N PHE A 17 6.83 1.63 -2.50
CA PHE A 17 7.83 2.35 -1.70
C PHE A 17 8.53 3.44 -2.52
N ALA A 18 8.97 3.11 -3.75
CA ALA A 18 9.61 4.10 -4.63
C ALA A 18 8.66 5.27 -4.95
N VAL A 19 7.38 4.98 -5.19
CA VAL A 19 6.35 6.03 -5.38
C VAL A 19 6.19 6.85 -4.11
N ALA A 20 6.06 6.21 -2.94
CA ALA A 20 5.89 6.89 -1.66
C ALA A 20 7.07 7.79 -1.32
N MET A 21 8.31 7.32 -1.49
CA MET A 21 9.53 8.10 -1.26
C MET A 21 9.61 9.31 -2.18
N ARG A 22 9.34 9.13 -3.49
CA ARG A 22 9.34 10.23 -4.45
C ARG A 22 8.29 11.29 -4.08
N MET A 23 7.08 10.87 -3.70
CA MET A 23 6.01 11.80 -3.31
C MET A 23 6.30 12.49 -1.99
N ALA A 24 6.79 11.76 -0.99
CA ALA A 24 7.18 12.32 0.29
C ALA A 24 8.29 13.37 0.14
N ALA A 25 9.33 13.07 -0.65
CA ALA A 25 10.40 14.03 -0.97
C ALA A 25 9.86 15.26 -1.71
N SER A 26 9.06 15.08 -2.77
CA SER A 26 8.50 16.21 -3.55
C SER A 26 7.60 17.14 -2.74
N ARG A 27 7.07 16.65 -1.61
CA ARG A 27 6.20 17.39 -0.69
C ARG A 27 6.92 17.85 0.58
N GLY A 28 8.24 17.68 0.67
CA GLY A 28 9.03 18.06 1.84
C GLY A 28 8.77 17.23 3.10
N LEU A 29 8.02 16.12 3.02
CA LEU A 29 7.63 15.31 4.20
C LEU A 29 8.82 14.61 4.88
N LEU A 30 9.97 14.56 4.21
CA LEU A 30 11.19 13.92 4.69
C LEU A 30 12.23 14.92 5.22
N ALA A 31 11.97 16.23 5.15
CA ALA A 31 12.98 17.28 5.41
C ALA A 31 13.62 17.16 6.81
N ASP A 32 12.82 16.86 7.83
CA ASP A 32 13.27 16.78 9.22
C ASP A 32 13.44 15.33 9.71
N LYS A 33 13.57 14.36 8.79
CA LYS A 33 13.68 12.94 9.13
C LYS A 33 15.12 12.48 9.07
N ALA A 34 15.59 11.88 10.17
CA ALA A 34 16.90 11.25 10.23
C ALA A 34 16.96 10.01 9.32
N VAL A 35 18.17 9.66 8.87
CA VAL A 35 18.40 8.51 8.00
C VAL A 35 17.86 7.22 8.63
N GLU A 36 18.05 7.03 9.93
CA GLU A 36 17.61 5.87 10.69
C GLU A 36 16.08 5.75 10.72
N GLN A 37 15.37 6.88 10.76
CA GLN A 37 13.91 6.91 10.67
C GLN A 37 13.42 6.49 9.28
N VAL A 38 14.10 6.94 8.23
CA VAL A 38 13.80 6.53 6.84
C VAL A 38 14.13 5.05 6.62
N GLN A 39 15.20 4.53 7.22
CA GLN A 39 15.52 3.09 7.21
C GLN A 39 14.44 2.26 7.90
N ARG A 40 13.97 2.72 9.06
CA ARG A 40 12.86 2.08 9.76
C ARG A 40 11.59 2.12 8.92
N PHE A 41 11.26 3.26 8.32
CA PHE A 41 10.13 3.42 7.42
C PHE A 41 10.17 2.41 6.27
N GLN A 42 11.33 2.21 5.64
CA GLN A 42 11.50 1.18 4.62
C GLN A 42 11.22 -0.23 5.17
N ARG A 43 11.80 -0.62 6.31
CA ARG A 43 11.52 -1.94 6.92
C ARG A 43 10.04 -2.15 7.22
N GLU A 44 9.38 -1.12 7.73
CA GLU A 44 7.94 -1.17 8.04
C GLU A 44 7.08 -1.21 6.78
N TRP A 45 7.46 -0.47 5.73
CA TRP A 45 6.75 -0.52 4.45
C TRP A 45 6.78 -1.91 3.81
N PHE A 46 7.86 -2.65 4.04
CA PHE A 46 8.04 -4.02 3.54
C PHE A 46 7.45 -5.08 4.49
N GLY A 47 6.83 -4.69 5.61
CA GLY A 47 6.29 -5.63 6.60
C GLY A 47 7.37 -6.41 7.36
N ALA A 48 8.63 -5.93 7.36
CA ALA A 48 9.77 -6.63 7.95
C ALA A 48 9.87 -6.47 9.48
N THR A 49 8.92 -5.76 10.10
CA THR A 49 8.82 -5.63 11.56
C THR A 49 7.54 -6.30 12.07
N PRO A 50 7.50 -6.85 13.30
CA PRO A 50 6.29 -7.45 13.85
C PRO A 50 5.05 -6.53 13.78
N ALA A 51 5.24 -5.24 14.07
CA ALA A 51 4.17 -4.23 14.07
C ALA A 51 3.64 -3.87 12.67
N SER A 52 4.41 -4.13 11.61
CA SER A 52 4.04 -3.76 10.23
C SER A 52 3.56 -4.94 9.38
N ARG A 53 3.70 -6.18 9.87
CA ARG A 53 3.36 -7.39 9.10
C ARG A 53 1.99 -7.35 8.45
N GLU A 54 0.97 -6.86 9.16
CA GLU A 54 -0.40 -6.84 8.66
C GLU A 54 -0.73 -5.58 7.84
N LYS A 55 -0.41 -4.39 8.37
CA LYS A 55 -0.88 -3.10 7.82
C LYS A 55 0.17 -2.35 6.99
N GLN A 56 1.42 -2.79 7.02
CA GLN A 56 2.56 -2.28 6.24
C GLN A 56 2.59 -0.76 6.07
N CYS A 57 2.15 -0.26 4.90
CA CYS A 57 2.20 1.16 4.54
C CYS A 57 1.49 2.07 5.56
N VAL A 58 0.42 1.61 6.22
CA VAL A 58 -0.22 2.36 7.31
C VAL A 58 0.75 2.54 8.47
N THR A 59 1.25 1.43 9.05
CA THR A 59 2.20 1.43 10.16
C THR A 59 3.43 2.29 9.84
N ALA A 60 3.97 2.14 8.63
CA ALA A 60 5.15 2.89 8.18
C ALA A 60 4.87 4.41 8.15
N THR A 61 3.79 4.83 7.51
CA THR A 61 3.48 6.27 7.37
C THR A 61 3.14 6.94 8.69
N GLU A 62 2.44 6.24 9.59
CA GLU A 62 2.08 6.75 10.90
C GLU A 62 3.29 6.88 11.81
N ASN A 63 4.14 5.83 11.88
CA ASN A 63 5.34 5.86 12.71
C ASN A 63 6.37 6.90 12.26
N LEU A 64 6.49 7.15 10.96
CA LEU A 64 7.37 8.20 10.45
C LEU A 64 6.75 9.60 10.61
N GLY A 65 5.43 9.69 10.80
CA GLY A 65 4.68 10.95 10.86
C GLY A 65 4.63 11.66 9.51
N ILE A 66 4.33 10.91 8.44
CA ILE A 66 4.19 11.44 7.06
C ILE A 66 2.88 11.01 6.38
N GLY A 67 1.95 10.49 7.17
CA GLY A 67 0.65 10.06 6.69
C GLY A 67 -0.20 9.48 7.81
N ARG A 68 -1.38 9.02 7.43
CA ARG A 68 -2.37 8.45 8.34
C ARG A 68 -3.18 7.35 7.68
N GLN A 69 -3.74 6.46 8.48
CA GLN A 69 -4.75 5.53 8.02
C GLN A 69 -5.98 6.29 7.49
N VAL A 70 -6.56 5.80 6.40
CA VAL A 70 -7.84 6.23 5.86
C VAL A 70 -8.75 5.00 5.76
N SER A 71 -10.05 5.14 6.06
CA SER A 71 -10.98 4.03 5.85
C SER A 71 -11.13 3.75 4.35
N LEU A 72 -11.35 2.48 3.99
CA LEU A 72 -11.42 2.08 2.59
C LEU A 72 -12.53 2.82 1.81
N GLU A 73 -13.65 3.13 2.48
CA GLU A 73 -14.76 3.90 1.91
C GLU A 73 -14.38 5.35 1.54
N HIS A 74 -13.38 5.94 2.22
CA HIS A 74 -12.87 7.30 2.00
C HIS A 74 -11.51 7.33 1.29
N ALA A 75 -11.00 6.17 0.86
CA ALA A 75 -9.78 6.09 0.09
C ALA A 75 -9.99 6.77 -1.28
N ARG A 76 -8.97 7.46 -1.77
CA ARG A 76 -9.01 8.23 -3.01
C ARG A 76 -7.84 7.86 -3.93
N PRO A 77 -7.91 8.20 -5.24
CA PRO A 77 -6.80 7.99 -6.15
C PRO A 77 -5.48 8.55 -5.59
N GLY A 78 -4.42 7.75 -5.62
CA GLY A 78 -3.10 8.06 -5.07
C GLY A 78 -2.87 7.60 -3.61
N ASP A 79 -3.90 7.14 -2.89
CA ASP A 79 -3.70 6.49 -1.60
C ASP A 79 -2.99 5.13 -1.78
N PHE A 80 -2.21 4.73 -0.78
CA PHE A 80 -1.54 3.42 -0.77
C PHE A 80 -2.41 2.43 -0.04
N ILE A 81 -2.50 1.21 -0.57
CA ILE A 81 -3.27 0.13 0.06
C ILE A 81 -2.39 -1.11 0.19
N GLN A 82 -2.33 -1.64 1.41
CA GLN A 82 -1.91 -3.02 1.67
C GLN A 82 -3.17 -3.86 1.86
N PHE A 83 -3.34 -4.91 1.05
CA PHE A 83 -4.46 -5.83 1.22
C PHE A 83 -4.04 -7.30 1.22
N TRP A 84 -4.88 -8.14 1.81
CA TRP A 84 -4.70 -9.59 1.87
C TRP A 84 -5.80 -10.31 1.11
N ARG A 85 -5.44 -11.43 0.50
CA ARG A 85 -6.38 -12.32 -0.20
C ARG A 85 -6.75 -13.53 0.65
N ALA A 86 -7.85 -14.18 0.30
CA ALA A 86 -8.31 -15.40 0.98
C ALA A 86 -7.27 -16.54 0.99
N ASN A 87 -6.36 -16.57 0.01
CA ASN A 87 -5.26 -17.54 -0.07
C ASN A 87 -4.02 -17.16 0.78
N GLY A 88 -4.11 -16.13 1.63
CA GLY A 88 -3.03 -15.68 2.50
C GLY A 88 -1.99 -14.77 1.84
N THR A 89 -2.11 -14.46 0.54
CA THR A 89 -1.15 -13.58 -0.13
C THR A 89 -1.46 -12.10 0.09
N GLY A 90 -0.42 -11.32 0.39
CA GLY A 90 -0.50 -9.86 0.53
C GLY A 90 -0.14 -9.11 -0.76
N HIS A 91 -0.65 -7.90 -0.92
CA HIS A 91 -0.31 -7.04 -2.05
C HIS A 91 -0.35 -5.55 -1.69
N SER A 92 0.70 -4.84 -2.10
CA SER A 92 0.85 -3.39 -1.90
C SER A 92 0.60 -2.67 -3.21
N VAL A 93 -0.28 -1.66 -3.21
CA VAL A 93 -0.75 -0.99 -4.43
C VAL A 93 -0.91 0.52 -4.26
N VAL A 94 -0.89 1.25 -5.37
CA VAL A 94 -1.38 2.64 -5.45
C VAL A 94 -2.80 2.59 -5.99
N LEU A 95 -3.76 3.09 -5.22
CA LEU A 95 -5.17 3.13 -5.63
C LEU A 95 -5.35 4.07 -6.82
N LEU A 96 -6.03 3.61 -7.87
CA LEU A 96 -6.46 4.46 -8.99
C LEU A 96 -7.93 4.81 -8.87
N ARG A 97 -8.78 3.86 -8.46
CA ARG A 97 -10.23 4.05 -8.33
C ARG A 97 -10.86 2.99 -7.43
N LEU A 98 -11.83 3.40 -6.60
CA LEU A 98 -12.72 2.47 -5.91
C LEU A 98 -13.86 2.06 -6.84
N LEU A 99 -14.18 0.77 -6.88
CA LEU A 99 -15.25 0.25 -7.72
C LEU A 99 -16.52 0.14 -6.88
N ARG A 100 -17.60 0.77 -7.34
CA ARG A 100 -18.91 0.69 -6.70
C ARG A 100 -19.96 0.11 -7.64
N ARG A 101 -20.88 -0.67 -7.07
CA ARG A 101 -22.11 -1.15 -7.71
C ARG A 101 -23.25 -0.94 -6.73
N ASP A 102 -24.30 -0.26 -7.15
CA ASP A 102 -25.48 0.07 -6.32
C ASP A 102 -25.08 0.72 -4.98
N GLY A 103 -24.14 1.67 -5.05
CA GLY A 103 -23.58 2.37 -3.88
C GLY A 103 -22.59 1.56 -3.03
N LYS A 104 -22.54 0.23 -3.18
CA LYS A 104 -21.67 -0.66 -2.41
C LYS A 104 -20.27 -0.74 -3.02
N LEU A 105 -19.25 -0.67 -2.18
CA LEU A 105 -17.86 -0.86 -2.57
C LEU A 105 -17.63 -2.35 -2.94
N VAL A 106 -17.31 -2.64 -4.20
CA VAL A 106 -17.14 -4.00 -4.73
C VAL A 106 -15.72 -4.35 -5.12
N GLY A 107 -14.82 -3.37 -5.24
CA GLY A 107 -13.43 -3.66 -5.57
C GLY A 107 -12.58 -2.41 -5.68
N LEU A 108 -11.39 -2.59 -6.24
CA LEU A 108 -10.44 -1.52 -6.51
C LEU A 108 -9.77 -1.74 -7.87
N GLU A 109 -9.56 -0.63 -8.55
CA GLU A 109 -8.62 -0.50 -9.64
C GLU A 109 -7.35 0.17 -9.11
N TYR A 110 -6.20 -0.42 -9.40
CA TYR A 110 -4.94 -0.01 -8.79
C TYR A 110 -3.76 -0.18 -9.75
N ARG A 111 -2.65 0.49 -9.43
CA ARG A 111 -1.35 0.29 -10.08
C ARG A 111 -0.38 -0.38 -9.11
N SER A 112 0.26 -1.44 -9.56
CA SER A 112 1.31 -2.13 -8.80
C SER A 112 2.26 -2.87 -9.75
N SER A 113 3.23 -3.58 -9.19
CA SER A 113 4.10 -4.49 -9.93
C SER A 113 3.90 -5.92 -9.45
N GLN A 114 3.62 -6.83 -10.39
CA GLN A 114 3.35 -8.23 -10.12
C GLN A 114 3.77 -9.09 -11.32
N GLY A 115 4.06 -10.37 -11.09
CA GLY A 115 4.52 -11.27 -12.16
C GLY A 115 3.51 -11.39 -13.30
N THR A 116 2.21 -11.41 -13.00
CA THR A 116 1.15 -11.56 -13.99
C THR A 116 0.91 -10.33 -14.87
N THR A 117 1.51 -9.19 -14.55
CA THR A 117 1.49 -7.97 -15.40
C THR A 117 2.82 -7.73 -16.11
N ASN A 118 3.75 -8.70 -16.09
CA ASN A 118 5.11 -8.54 -16.61
C ASN A 118 5.80 -7.26 -16.09
N GLY A 119 5.67 -6.98 -14.78
CA GLY A 119 6.17 -5.75 -14.16
C GLY A 119 5.06 -4.82 -13.73
N ILE A 120 5.24 -3.50 -13.92
CA ILE A 120 4.28 -2.48 -13.46
C ILE A 120 3.06 -2.45 -14.38
N GLY A 121 1.86 -2.60 -13.81
CA GLY A 121 0.61 -2.58 -14.56
C GLY A 121 -0.58 -2.10 -13.73
N THR A 122 -1.68 -1.84 -14.43
CA THR A 122 -2.99 -1.58 -13.83
C THR A 122 -3.78 -2.87 -13.70
N ARG A 123 -4.49 -3.03 -12.59
CA ARG A 123 -5.34 -4.19 -12.36
C ARG A 123 -6.63 -3.82 -11.61
N ILE A 124 -7.67 -4.59 -11.91
CA ILE A 124 -8.95 -4.57 -11.20
C ILE A 124 -9.06 -5.86 -10.40
N GLU A 125 -9.33 -5.74 -9.11
CA GLU A 125 -9.67 -6.87 -8.25
C GLU A 125 -10.88 -6.53 -7.37
N HIS A 126 -11.70 -7.54 -7.11
CA HIS A 126 -12.93 -7.42 -6.35
C HIS A 126 -12.77 -7.98 -4.93
N PHE A 127 -13.66 -7.58 -4.03
CA PHE A 127 -13.71 -8.15 -2.68
C PHE A 127 -14.33 -9.55 -2.71
N ALA A 128 -13.88 -10.40 -1.80
CA ALA A 128 -14.36 -11.77 -1.65
C ALA A 128 -15.85 -11.86 -1.25
N ASP A 129 -16.37 -10.79 -0.66
CA ASP A 129 -17.75 -10.62 -0.19
C ASP A 129 -18.64 -9.83 -1.18
N SER A 130 -18.19 -9.62 -2.42
CA SER A 130 -18.86 -8.77 -3.41
C SER A 130 -19.31 -9.52 -4.66
N ALA A 131 -20.11 -8.86 -5.51
CA ALA A 131 -20.51 -9.34 -6.83
C ALA A 131 -20.02 -8.36 -7.91
N PRO A 132 -19.08 -8.75 -8.80
CA PRO A 132 -18.53 -10.10 -8.96
C PRO A 132 -17.61 -10.51 -7.81
N ARG A 133 -17.58 -11.82 -7.53
CA ARG A 133 -16.78 -12.39 -6.43
C ARG A 133 -15.29 -12.27 -6.76
N GLY A 134 -14.54 -11.61 -5.89
CA GLY A 134 -13.09 -11.55 -5.97
C GLY A 134 -12.39 -12.33 -4.87
N THR A 135 -11.15 -11.92 -4.56
CA THR A 135 -10.31 -12.62 -3.56
C THR A 135 -9.84 -11.70 -2.44
N ILE A 136 -10.03 -10.38 -2.55
CA ILE A 136 -9.58 -9.42 -1.55
C ILE A 136 -10.44 -9.52 -0.29
N LEU A 137 -9.81 -9.70 0.85
CA LEU A 137 -10.47 -9.67 2.14
C LEU A 137 -10.65 -8.21 2.57
N ARG A 138 -11.87 -7.67 2.45
CA ARG A 138 -12.19 -6.27 2.77
C ARG A 138 -11.72 -5.85 4.17
N ALA A 139 -11.93 -6.71 5.16
CA ALA A 139 -11.51 -6.47 6.55
C ALA A 139 -9.98 -6.44 6.75
N ARG A 140 -9.23 -6.95 5.76
CA ARG A 140 -7.76 -6.97 5.74
C ARG A 140 -7.23 -6.14 4.56
N ALA A 141 -7.90 -5.02 4.26
CA ALA A 141 -7.44 -3.99 3.34
C ALA A 141 -7.24 -2.69 4.10
N TYR A 142 -6.00 -2.19 4.06
CA TYR A 142 -5.52 -1.08 4.89
C TYR A 142 -5.03 0.03 3.97
N ALA A 143 -5.73 1.16 3.97
CA ALA A 143 -5.35 2.33 3.17
C ALA A 143 -4.63 3.38 4.02
N CYS A 144 -3.60 4.00 3.48
CA CYS A 144 -3.01 5.21 4.03
C CYS A 144 -2.88 6.32 2.99
N ARG A 145 -2.88 7.55 3.49
CA ARG A 145 -2.68 8.76 2.70
C ARG A 145 -1.48 9.51 3.24
N LEU A 146 -0.55 9.86 2.35
CA LEU A 146 0.56 10.74 2.70
C LEU A 146 0.03 12.15 3.01
N SER A 147 0.41 12.69 4.15
CA SER A 147 0.10 14.04 4.59
C SER A 147 1.22 14.56 5.48
N ALA A 148 1.39 15.88 5.55
CA ALA A 148 2.10 16.44 6.68
C ALA A 148 1.37 16.01 7.96
N SER A 149 2.12 15.81 9.05
CA SER A 149 1.50 15.72 10.37
C SER A 149 0.65 16.98 10.61
N PRO A 150 -0.51 16.87 11.25
CA PRO A 150 -1.21 18.03 11.80
C PRO A 150 -0.30 18.84 12.72
#